data_AF-A0A7Z2SRL8-F1
#
_entry.id   AF-A0A7Z2SRL8-F1
#
_cell.length_a   1.000
_cell.length_b   1.000
_cell.length_c   1.000
_cell.angle_alpha   90.00
_cell.angle_beta   90.00
_cell.angle_gamma   90.00
#
_symmetry.space_group_name_H-M   'P 1'
#
loop_
_entity.id
_entity.type
_entity.pdbx_description
1 polymer ?
#
loop_
_entity_poly.entity_id
_entity_poly.type
_entity_poly.pdbx_seq_one_letter_code
_entity_poly.pdbx_strand_id
1 'polypeptide(L)'
;MPRQAALPPSLAPPRLISREAAAAYICVAPNTFNEMVKNGQLPRPKLIGERRRARYVRQLDIAIDQLPSDGNDTRVEETWNDVDAPKAAASR
;
A
#
# COMPACT_ATOMS: atom_id res chain seq x y z
N MET A 1 9.32 -2.97 22.24
CA MET A 1 10.15 -2.03 21.46
C MET A 1 10.88 -2.81 20.37
N PRO A 2 10.54 -2.65 19.08
CA PRO A 2 11.04 -3.55 18.05
C PRO A 2 12.54 -3.32 17.81
N ARG A 3 13.31 -4.42 17.86
CA ARG A 3 14.79 -4.50 17.73
C ARG A 3 15.30 -4.24 16.31
N GLN A 4 14.80 -3.20 15.64
CA GLN A 4 15.39 -2.70 14.39
C GLN A 4 16.58 -1.73 14.63
N ALA A 5 16.88 -1.41 15.89
CA ALA A 5 17.87 -0.41 16.32
C ALA A 5 19.36 -0.74 16.04
N ALA A 6 19.65 -1.80 15.29
CA ALA A 6 21.03 -2.18 14.98
C ALA A 6 21.63 -1.38 13.79
N LEU A 7 20.81 -0.60 13.08
CA LEU A 7 21.29 0.24 11.98
C LEU A 7 21.56 1.67 12.47
N PRO A 8 22.59 2.34 11.93
CA PRO A 8 22.83 3.76 12.21
C PRO A 8 21.59 4.60 11.87
N PRO A 9 21.26 5.63 12.67
CA PRO A 9 20.13 6.52 12.39
C PRO A 9 20.25 7.27 11.05
N SER A 10 21.48 7.43 10.56
CA SER A 10 21.78 8.09 9.28
C SER A 10 21.50 7.22 8.05
N LEU A 11 21.25 5.92 8.23
CA LEU A 11 20.96 5.02 7.13
C LEU A 11 19.48 5.17 6.74
N ALA A 12 19.22 5.17 5.43
CA ALA A 12 17.86 5.11 4.89
C ALA A 12 17.04 3.98 5.55
N PRO A 13 15.72 4.15 5.73
CA PRO A 13 14.89 3.20 6.44
C PRO A 13 15.08 1.77 5.89
N PRO A 14 15.13 0.76 6.76
CA PRO A 14 15.33 -0.61 6.33
C PRO A 14 14.31 -1.01 5.28
N ARG A 15 14.76 -1.55 4.14
CA ARG A 15 13.83 -1.98 3.07
C ARG A 15 12.84 -3.04 3.54
N LEU A 16 13.29 -3.93 4.42
CA LEU A 16 12.48 -5.02 4.98
C LEU A 16 12.33 -4.84 6.49
N ILE A 17 11.10 -4.77 6.96
CA ILE A 17 10.77 -4.53 8.37
C ILE A 17 9.93 -5.65 8.98
N SER A 18 9.96 -5.75 10.30
CA SER A 18 9.18 -6.74 11.07
C SER A 18 7.67 -6.42 11.01
N ARG A 19 6.84 -7.36 11.46
CA ARG A 19 5.38 -7.15 11.57
C ARG A 19 5.06 -5.96 12.47
N GLU A 20 5.72 -5.87 13.61
CA GLU A 20 5.48 -4.81 14.61
C GLU A 20 5.91 -3.45 14.08
N ALA A 21 7.07 -3.37 13.42
CA ALA A 21 7.53 -2.15 12.79
C ALA A 21 6.60 -1.71 11.63
N ALA A 22 6.09 -2.66 10.84
CA ALA A 22 5.14 -2.35 9.77
C ALA A 22 3.80 -1.82 10.30
N ALA A 23 3.28 -2.40 11.40
CA ALA A 23 2.06 -1.93 12.04
C ALA A 23 2.24 -0.51 12.59
N ALA A 24 3.36 -0.26 13.28
CA ALA A 24 3.70 1.08 13.77
C ALA A 24 3.88 2.10 12.64
N TYR A 25 4.51 1.69 11.53
CA TYR A 25 4.74 2.55 10.35
C TYR A 25 3.44 3.11 9.78
N ILE A 26 2.36 2.31 9.76
CA ILE A 26 1.05 2.73 9.26
C ILE A 26 0.08 3.16 10.38
N CYS A 27 0.59 3.42 11.59
CA CYS A 27 -0.18 3.89 12.73
C CYS A 27 -1.33 2.96 13.20
N VAL A 28 -1.14 1.64 13.16
CA VAL A 28 -2.12 0.66 13.71
C VAL A 28 -1.50 -0.33 14.69
N ALA A 29 -2.36 -1.01 15.46
CA ALA A 29 -1.96 -2.14 16.29
C ALA A 29 -1.57 -3.37 15.44
N PRO A 30 -0.68 -4.26 15.93
CA PRO A 30 -0.25 -5.45 15.18
C PRO A 30 -1.38 -6.40 14.78
N ASN A 31 -2.47 -6.47 15.55
CA ASN A 31 -3.62 -7.31 15.22
C ASN A 31 -4.42 -6.72 14.07
N THR A 32 -4.73 -5.42 14.12
CA THR A 32 -5.35 -4.68 13.02
C THR A 32 -4.54 -4.79 11.74
N PHE A 33 -3.22 -4.69 11.82
CA PHE A 33 -2.34 -4.90 10.67
C PHE A 33 -2.52 -6.29 10.04
N ASN A 34 -2.67 -7.34 10.85
CA ASN A 34 -2.90 -8.69 10.33
C ASN A 34 -4.27 -8.82 9.65
N GLU A 35 -5.29 -8.16 10.18
CA GLU A 35 -6.62 -8.11 9.59
C GLU A 35 -6.59 -7.39 8.24
N MET A 36 -5.92 -6.24 8.14
CA MET A 36 -5.74 -5.52 6.86
C MET A 36 -5.02 -6.38 5.80
N VAL A 37 -3.98 -7.12 6.19
CA VAL A 37 -3.29 -8.06 5.27
C VAL A 37 -4.21 -9.22 4.88
N LYS A 38 -5.03 -9.74 5.80
CA LYS A 38 -5.99 -10.81 5.53
C LYS A 38 -7.09 -10.33 4.57
N ASN A 39 -7.54 -9.08 4.74
CA ASN A 39 -8.57 -8.43 3.94
C ASN A 39 -8.06 -7.96 2.57
N GLY A 40 -6.75 -8.10 2.28
CA GLY A 40 -6.16 -7.72 1.00
C GLY A 40 -5.87 -6.23 0.85
N GLN A 41 -6.07 -5.43 1.90
CA GLN A 41 -5.76 -3.99 1.91
C GLN A 41 -4.25 -3.73 1.93
N LEU A 42 -3.46 -4.67 2.46
CA LEU A 42 -2.02 -4.57 2.56
C LEU A 42 -1.33 -5.79 1.95
N PRO A 43 -0.10 -5.64 1.42
CA PRO A 43 0.64 -6.71 0.80
C PRO A 43 0.98 -7.84 1.79
N ARG A 44 0.98 -9.07 1.27
CA ARG A 44 1.47 -10.24 2.01
C ARG A 44 2.97 -10.12 2.28
N PRO A 45 3.46 -10.67 3.41
CA PRO A 45 4.89 -10.62 3.72
C PRO A 45 5.76 -11.33 2.68
N LYS A 46 6.97 -10.82 2.52
CA LYS A 46 8.06 -11.52 1.86
C LYS A 46 8.61 -12.61 2.77
N LEU A 47 8.88 -13.78 2.18
CA LEU A 47 9.52 -14.92 2.85
C LEU A 47 11.03 -14.77 2.67
N ILE A 48 11.77 -14.68 3.78
CA ILE A 48 13.25 -14.66 3.80
C ILE A 48 13.79 -16.05 4.20
N GLY A 49 12.91 -17.05 4.26
CA GLY A 49 13.17 -18.42 4.68
C GLY A 49 11.90 -19.04 5.25
N GLU A 50 12.02 -20.23 5.84
CA GLU A 50 10.86 -21.00 6.33
C GLU A 50 10.07 -20.27 7.44
N ARG A 51 10.78 -19.71 8.41
CA ARG A 51 10.17 -19.07 9.59
C ARG A 51 10.20 -17.54 9.55
N ARG A 52 11.01 -16.95 8.69
CA ARG A 52 11.26 -15.49 8.69
C ARG A 52 10.43 -14.79 7.62
N ARG A 53 9.58 -13.87 8.09
CA ARG A 53 8.68 -13.06 7.26
C ARG A 53 8.97 -11.59 7.48
N ALA A 54 9.11 -10.82 6.41
CA ALA A 54 9.31 -9.38 6.49
C ALA A 54 8.35 -8.63 5.56
N ARG A 55 8.14 -7.35 5.84
CA ARG A 55 7.32 -6.46 5.02
C ARG A 55 8.23 -5.55 4.23
N TYR A 56 7.93 -5.40 2.95
CA TYR A 56 8.68 -4.52 2.07
C TYR A 56 8.06 -3.13 2.09
N VAL A 57 8.84 -2.14 2.56
CA VAL A 57 8.34 -0.78 2.83
C VAL A 57 7.72 -0.15 1.59
N ARG A 58 8.38 -0.21 0.43
CA ARG A 58 7.81 0.37 -0.81
C ARG A 58 6.48 -0.25 -1.24
N GLN A 59 6.29 -1.54 -0.98
CA GLN A 59 5.00 -2.17 -1.27
C GLN A 59 3.93 -1.77 -0.26
N LEU A 60 4.31 -1.47 0.98
CA LEU A 60 3.40 -0.88 1.94
C LEU A 60 3.02 0.54 1.49
N ASP A 61 3.98 1.38 1.10
CA ASP A 61 3.72 2.74 0.62
C ASP A 61 2.68 2.75 -0.51
N ILE A 62 2.92 1.94 -1.55
CA ILE A 62 1.98 1.80 -2.68
C ILE A 62 0.58 1.37 -2.21
N ALA A 63 0.48 0.47 -1.22
CA ALA A 63 -0.81 0.02 -0.73
C ALA A 63 -1.52 1.09 0.13
N ILE A 64 -0.75 1.89 0.89
CA ILE A 64 -1.26 3.00 1.68
C ILE A 64 -1.83 4.09 0.76
N ASP A 65 -1.14 4.38 -0.35
CA ASP A 65 -1.60 5.35 -1.36
C ASP A 65 -2.95 4.96 -2.00
N GLN A 66 -3.32 3.67 -1.93
CA GLN A 66 -4.58 3.12 -2.45
C GLN A 66 -5.67 2.97 -1.39
N LEU A 67 -5.39 3.30 -0.12
CA LEU A 67 -6.41 3.24 0.92
C LEU A 67 -7.47 4.32 0.69
N PRO A 68 -8.75 4.01 0.96
CA PRO A 68 -9.80 5.01 0.88
C PRO A 68 -9.52 6.12 1.89
N SER A 69 -9.77 7.36 1.48
CA SER A 69 -9.74 8.51 2.39
C SER A 69 -11.14 8.77 2.92
N ASP A 70 -11.26 9.16 4.18
CA ASP A 70 -12.55 9.53 4.76
C ASP A 70 -13.17 10.69 3.97
N GLY A 71 -14.38 10.49 3.45
CA GLY A 71 -15.08 11.45 2.60
C GLY A 71 -14.64 11.52 1.13
N ASN A 72 -13.69 10.71 0.67
CA ASN A 72 -13.30 10.62 -0.75
C ASN A 72 -13.38 9.17 -1.23
N ASP A 73 -14.60 8.74 -1.57
CA ASP A 73 -14.79 7.64 -2.52
C ASP A 73 -14.29 8.15 -3.87
N THR A 74 -13.03 7.89 -4.21
CA THR A 74 -12.56 8.04 -5.59
C THR A 74 -13.24 6.97 -6.43
N ARG A 75 -14.51 7.22 -6.77
CA ARG A 75 -15.03 6.82 -8.07
C ARG A 75 -13.96 7.23 -9.07
N VAL A 76 -13.45 6.24 -9.79
CA VAL A 76 -12.57 6.43 -10.93
C VAL A 76 -13.17 7.54 -11.77
N GLU A 77 -12.50 8.68 -11.84
CA GLU A 77 -12.87 9.73 -12.78
C GLU A 77 -12.56 9.18 -14.18
N GLU A 78 -13.59 8.62 -14.83
CA GLU A 78 -13.61 8.22 -16.24
C GLU A 78 -13.61 9.45 -17.16
N THR A 79 -12.80 10.47 -16.84
CA THR A 79 -12.85 11.81 -17.46
C THR A 79 -12.25 11.85 -18.88
N TRP A 80 -11.81 10.70 -19.42
CA TRP A 80 -11.11 10.60 -20.71
C TRP A 80 -11.67 9.55 -21.69
N ASN A 81 -12.87 9.01 -21.49
CA ASN A 81 -13.45 8.03 -22.43
C ASN A 81 -14.07 8.63 -23.71
N ASP A 82 -14.27 9.95 -23.80
CA ASP A 82 -15.06 10.57 -24.88
C ASP A 82 -14.25 11.45 -25.86
N VAL A 83 -12.93 11.28 -25.96
CA VAL A 83 -12.10 12.18 -26.78
C VAL A 83 -12.15 11.91 -28.28
N ASP A 84 -12.66 10.76 -28.73
CA ASP A 84 -12.79 10.45 -30.16
C ASP A 84 -14.25 10.20 -30.59
N ALA A 85 -15.16 11.11 -30.26
CA ALA A 85 -16.48 11.14 -30.88
C ALA A 85 -16.46 12.04 -32.14
N PRO A 86 -16.34 11.51 -33.38
CA PRO A 86 -16.55 12.33 -34.56
C PRO A 86 -18.03 12.73 -34.68
N LYS A 87 -18.32 13.98 -34.33
CA LYS A 87 -19.60 14.65 -34.58
C LYS A 87 -19.59 15.27 -35.97
N ALA A 88 -20.14 14.59 -36.97
CA ALA A 88 -20.78 15.14 -38.17
C ALA A 88 -21.07 13.99 -39.15
N ALA A 89 -22.33 13.60 -39.34
CA ALA A 89 -23.28 14.22 -40.27
C ALA A 89 -22.98 13.87 -41.75
N ALA A 90 -23.73 12.90 -42.28
CA ALA A 90 -24.18 12.91 -43.67
C ALA A 90 -25.44 12.05 -43.78
N SER A 91 -26.60 12.69 -43.66
CA SER A 91 -27.86 12.18 -44.20
C SER A 91 -28.04 12.84 -45.56
N ARG A 92 -27.94 12.06 -46.63
CA ARG A 92 -28.65 12.19 -47.92
C ARG A 92 -28.20 11.11 -48.89
#